data_AF-A0A1B6I0J3-F1
#
_entry.id   AF-A0A1B6I0J3-F1
#
_cell.length_a   1.000
_cell.length_b   1.000
_cell.length_c   1.000
_cell.angle_alpha   90.00
_cell.angle_beta   90.00
_cell.angle_gamma   90.00
#
_symmetry.space_group_name_H-M   'P 1'
#
loop_
_entity.id
_entity.type
_entity.pdbx_description
1 polymer ?
#
loop_
_entity_poly.entity_id
_entity_poly.type
_entity_poly.pdbx_seq_one_letter_code
_entity_poly.pdbx_strand_id
1 'polypeptide(L)'
;EETTLPPTWSPVYLPVCGLDNLTYANIDALVLHNENTDSGIEVQYEGECMNPTGSCLGVDVGFWKDAVCASNGRTYPSVTAVADMRRFGQCLDVLHDGGCTVEEVRERMKTRAEICELARNFYEYNPVCGNDDISYANPYIMLCFRPNVEEKYMGECDCPEHKACQAAVDIDSGAMECPGPVCGSDGLTYTSIHHLDCAKINDKHLFLLHEGPCSPADNPCVSMPPVDDGGSPVCGSDGVTYVNSYAIWCMQRKEDPYLRFFHDGPCFRRCVECSCNLSCPAV
;
A
#
# COMPACT_ATOMS: atom_id res chain seq x y z
N GLU A 1 15.53 25.83 11.23
CA GLU A 1 15.59 25.97 9.77
C GLU A 1 14.49 25.12 9.20
N GLU A 2 13.52 25.73 8.50
CA GLU A 2 12.57 24.97 7.69
C GLU A 2 13.38 24.37 6.54
N THR A 3 13.47 23.05 6.48
CA THR A 3 14.01 22.31 5.33
C THR A 3 13.05 22.52 4.16
N THR A 4 13.17 23.67 3.50
CA THR A 4 12.47 23.94 2.25
C THR A 4 13.01 22.97 1.22
N LEU A 5 12.16 22.06 0.76
CA LEU A 5 12.48 21.17 -0.36
C LEU A 5 13.07 22.00 -1.51
N PRO A 6 14.15 21.52 -2.15
CA PRO A 6 14.70 22.24 -3.29
C PRO A 6 13.61 22.42 -4.35
N PRO A 7 13.61 23.54 -5.10
CA PRO A 7 12.59 23.85 -6.11
C PRO A 7 12.51 22.81 -7.24
N THR A 8 13.40 21.83 -7.27
CA THR A 8 13.49 20.73 -8.24
C THR A 8 13.18 19.36 -7.63
N TRP A 9 12.68 19.28 -6.40
CA TRP A 9 12.41 17.97 -5.78
C TRP A 9 11.36 17.18 -6.58
N SER A 10 11.73 15.99 -7.04
CA SER A 10 10.84 15.07 -7.74
C SER A 10 10.06 14.16 -6.77
N PRO A 11 8.72 14.07 -6.90
CA PRO A 11 7.90 13.10 -6.16
C PRO A 11 8.01 11.68 -6.68
N VAL A 12 8.68 11.49 -7.81
CA VAL A 12 8.76 10.21 -8.51
C VAL A 12 9.91 9.38 -7.93
N TYR A 13 9.61 8.13 -7.63
CA TYR A 13 10.59 7.13 -7.24
C TYR A 13 11.33 6.61 -8.47
N LEU A 14 12.58 7.02 -8.61
CA LEU A 14 13.52 6.60 -9.66
C LEU A 14 14.86 6.34 -8.98
N PRO A 15 14.98 5.19 -8.28
CA PRO A 15 16.02 5.01 -7.29
C PRO A 15 17.41 5.01 -7.91
N VAL A 16 18.40 5.46 -7.15
CA VAL A 16 19.81 5.39 -7.49
C VAL A 16 20.59 4.78 -6.34
N CYS A 17 21.56 3.93 -6.66
CA CYS A 17 22.49 3.39 -5.68
C CYS A 17 23.70 4.31 -5.58
N GLY A 18 23.97 4.85 -4.38
CA GLY A 18 25.15 5.66 -4.11
C GLY A 18 26.42 4.82 -3.95
N LEU A 19 27.59 5.44 -4.08
CA LEU A 19 28.89 4.79 -3.81
C LEU A 19 29.07 4.33 -2.35
N ASP A 20 28.23 4.82 -1.45
CA ASP A 20 28.11 4.39 -0.07
C ASP A 20 27.27 3.11 0.11
N ASN A 21 26.73 2.56 -0.98
CA ASN A 21 25.78 1.44 -1.03
C ASN A 21 24.43 1.73 -0.37
N LEU A 22 24.03 3.00 -0.28
CA LEU A 22 22.67 3.38 0.11
C LEU A 22 21.80 3.62 -1.13
N THR A 23 20.55 3.20 -1.03
CA THR A 23 19.54 3.48 -2.05
C THR A 23 18.89 4.81 -1.77
N TYR A 24 18.97 5.73 -2.72
CA TYR A 24 18.26 7.00 -2.67
C TYR A 24 17.02 6.91 -3.55
N ALA A 25 15.90 7.47 -3.07
CA ALA A 25 14.61 7.39 -3.75
C ALA A 25 14.62 7.98 -5.17
N ASN A 26 15.47 8.99 -5.38
CA ASN A 26 15.81 9.57 -6.68
C ASN A 26 17.11 10.39 -6.57
N ILE A 27 17.54 10.97 -7.68
CA ILE A 27 18.75 11.80 -7.73
C ILE A 27 18.64 13.06 -6.87
N ASP A 28 17.47 13.69 -6.79
CA ASP A 28 17.27 14.89 -5.98
C ASP A 28 17.44 14.59 -4.49
N ALA A 29 16.97 13.41 -4.07
CA ALA A 29 17.16 12.87 -2.73
C ALA A 29 18.64 12.72 -2.38
N LEU A 30 19.45 12.17 -3.29
CA LEU A 30 20.90 12.04 -3.10
C LEU A 30 21.57 13.41 -3.01
N VAL A 31 21.22 14.34 -3.90
CA VAL A 31 21.76 15.71 -3.89
C VAL A 31 21.45 16.42 -2.58
N LEU A 32 20.21 16.34 -2.11
CA LEU A 32 19.80 16.93 -0.84
C LEU A 32 20.55 16.31 0.35
N HIS A 33 20.74 14.99 0.33
CA HIS A 33 21.53 14.31 1.36
C HIS A 33 22.99 14.81 1.37
N ASN A 34 23.61 14.96 0.20
CA ASN A 34 24.95 15.53 0.08
C ASN A 34 25.02 16.96 0.62
N GLU A 35 24.02 17.79 0.33
CA GLU A 35 23.95 19.17 0.82
C GLU A 35 23.81 19.24 2.35
N ASN A 36 22.99 18.36 2.93
CA ASN A 36 22.74 18.33 4.38
C ASN A 36 23.89 17.72 5.18
N THR A 37 24.66 16.82 4.57
CA THR A 37 25.70 16.05 5.27
C THR A 37 27.14 16.39 4.84
N ASP A 38 27.31 17.21 3.80
CA ASP A 38 28.60 17.52 3.17
C ASP A 38 29.38 16.25 2.76
N SER A 39 28.65 15.21 2.33
CA SER A 39 29.22 13.88 2.07
C SER A 39 29.76 13.70 0.65
N GLY A 40 29.25 14.45 -0.33
CA GLY A 40 29.72 14.42 -1.72
C GLY A 40 29.61 13.05 -2.40
N ILE A 41 28.58 12.27 -2.06
CA ILE A 41 28.36 10.92 -2.59
C ILE A 41 28.00 11.00 -4.08
N GLU A 42 28.59 10.13 -4.89
CA GLU A 42 28.25 9.99 -6.32
C GLU A 42 27.38 8.75 -6.55
N VAL A 43 26.64 8.74 -7.66
CA VAL A 43 25.85 7.58 -8.09
C VAL A 43 26.77 6.45 -8.56
N GLN A 44 26.59 5.26 -8.00
CA GLN A 44 27.24 4.03 -8.45
C GLN A 44 26.54 3.44 -9.68
N TYR A 45 25.21 3.31 -9.63
CA TYR A 45 24.36 2.88 -10.75
C TYR A 45 22.90 3.28 -10.56
N GLU A 46 22.13 3.29 -11.65
CA GLU A 46 20.68 3.47 -11.63
C GLU A 46 19.97 2.23 -11.07
N GLY A 47 18.96 2.43 -10.23
CA GLY A 47 18.22 1.39 -9.52
C GLY A 47 18.55 1.34 -8.02
N GLU A 48 17.79 0.51 -7.30
CA GLU A 48 18.06 0.22 -5.89
C GLU A 48 19.37 -0.57 -5.76
N CYS A 49 20.09 -0.35 -4.65
CA CYS A 49 21.28 -1.12 -4.36
C CYS A 49 20.95 -2.61 -4.19
N MET A 50 21.78 -3.48 -4.77
CA MET A 50 21.65 -4.92 -4.55
C MET A 50 21.86 -5.24 -3.07
N ASN A 51 20.80 -5.70 -2.39
CA ASN A 51 20.95 -6.27 -1.07
C ASN A 51 21.50 -7.71 -1.20
N PRO A 52 22.73 -8.01 -0.72
CA PRO A 52 23.32 -9.35 -0.81
C PRO A 52 22.54 -10.40 -0.03
N THR A 53 21.69 -10.00 0.93
CA THR A 53 20.67 -10.86 1.51
C THR A 53 19.38 -10.77 0.70
N GLY A 54 19.47 -11.08 -0.61
CA GLY A 54 18.36 -11.35 -1.53
C GLY A 54 17.53 -12.51 -1.01
N SER A 55 16.84 -12.18 0.06
CA SER A 55 15.97 -12.96 0.89
C SER A 55 14.78 -13.50 0.15
N CYS A 56 14.88 -14.54 -0.68
CA CYS A 56 13.73 -15.43 -0.92
C CYS A 56 13.30 -16.16 0.38
N LEU A 57 13.60 -15.59 1.56
CA LEU A 57 13.19 -16.06 2.86
C LEU A 57 11.72 -15.68 2.99
N GLY A 58 10.88 -16.71 3.01
CA GLY A 58 9.49 -16.58 3.43
C GLY A 58 9.44 -15.75 4.70
N VAL A 59 8.81 -14.59 4.60
CA VAL A 59 8.67 -13.67 5.70
C VAL A 59 7.81 -14.37 6.75
N ASP A 60 8.39 -14.49 7.94
CA ASP A 60 7.73 -14.94 9.15
C ASP A 60 6.50 -14.05 9.39
N VAL A 61 5.42 -14.72 9.78
CA VAL A 61 4.02 -14.25 9.77
C VAL A 61 3.80 -13.11 10.77
N GLY A 62 4.04 -11.88 10.33
CA GLY A 62 3.74 -10.66 11.07
C GLY A 62 2.87 -9.72 10.25
N PHE A 63 1.59 -10.04 10.15
CA PHE A 63 0.52 -9.26 9.48
C PHE A 63 0.73 -9.04 7.98
N TRP A 64 -0.27 -9.45 7.19
CA TRP A 64 -0.38 -9.23 5.75
C TRP A 64 -0.67 -7.73 5.44
N LYS A 65 0.08 -6.82 6.06
CA LYS A 65 -0.10 -5.36 5.97
C LYS A 65 0.16 -4.85 4.56
N ASP A 66 1.12 -5.46 3.87
CA ASP A 66 1.55 -5.07 2.53
C ASP A 66 0.96 -5.98 1.45
N ALA A 67 -0.04 -6.78 1.82
CA ALA A 67 -0.62 -7.78 0.95
C ALA A 67 -1.32 -7.16 -0.25
N VAL A 68 -1.38 -7.94 -1.33
CA VAL A 68 -2.03 -7.52 -2.58
C VAL A 68 -2.83 -8.63 -3.20
N CYS A 69 -3.96 -8.27 -3.81
CA CYS A 69 -4.74 -9.16 -4.62
C CYS A 69 -4.13 -9.24 -6.02
N ALA A 70 -3.80 -10.45 -6.46
CA ALA A 70 -3.25 -10.67 -7.79
C ALA A 70 -4.31 -11.16 -8.79
N SER A 71 -4.02 -11.02 -10.08
CA SER A 71 -4.93 -11.34 -11.20
C SER A 71 -5.41 -12.79 -11.26
N ASN A 72 -4.73 -13.71 -10.56
CA ASN A 72 -5.15 -15.11 -10.41
C ASN A 72 -6.13 -15.34 -9.25
N GLY A 73 -6.58 -14.29 -8.57
CA GLY A 73 -7.53 -14.37 -7.47
C GLY A 73 -6.89 -14.90 -6.20
N ARG A 74 -5.58 -14.70 -6.03
CA ARG A 74 -4.84 -15.05 -4.83
C ARG A 74 -4.25 -13.81 -4.18
N THR A 75 -4.30 -13.78 -2.86
CA THR A 75 -3.60 -12.77 -2.08
C THR A 75 -2.14 -13.17 -1.93
N TYR A 76 -1.25 -12.24 -2.24
CA TYR A 76 0.19 -12.36 -2.00
C TYR A 76 0.57 -11.49 -0.80
N PRO A 77 1.55 -11.91 0.00
CA PRO A 77 1.93 -11.19 1.22
C PRO A 77 2.53 -9.81 0.94
N SER A 78 3.03 -9.62 -0.28
CA SER A 78 3.55 -8.35 -0.74
C SER A 78 3.58 -8.30 -2.26
N VAL A 79 3.75 -7.09 -2.73
CA VAL A 79 4.07 -6.79 -4.12
C VAL A 79 5.41 -7.42 -4.58
N THR A 80 6.40 -7.50 -3.70
CA THR A 80 7.66 -8.21 -3.98
C THR A 80 7.44 -9.70 -4.21
N ALA A 81 6.51 -10.33 -3.49
CA ALA A 81 6.14 -11.73 -3.74
C ALA A 81 5.53 -11.90 -5.14
N VAL A 82 4.67 -10.98 -5.60
CA VAL A 82 4.15 -10.99 -6.98
C VAL A 82 5.28 -10.82 -8.00
N ALA A 83 6.23 -9.91 -7.74
CA ALA A 83 7.38 -9.68 -8.58
C ALA A 83 8.26 -10.94 -8.74
N ASP A 84 8.48 -11.69 -7.65
CA ASP A 84 9.23 -12.94 -7.70
C ASP A 84 8.50 -14.01 -8.51
N MET A 85 7.18 -14.16 -8.33
CA MET A 85 6.39 -15.08 -9.15
C MET A 85 6.48 -14.74 -10.65
N ARG A 86 6.53 -13.44 -11.00
CA ARG A 86 6.78 -12.98 -12.38
C ARG A 86 8.14 -13.38 -12.90
N ARG A 87 9.19 -13.28 -12.08
CA ARG A 87 10.55 -13.74 -12.45
C ARG A 87 10.60 -15.23 -12.76
N PHE A 88 9.77 -16.04 -12.11
CA PHE A 88 9.61 -17.46 -12.40
C PHE A 88 8.63 -17.77 -13.55
N GLY A 89 8.25 -16.76 -14.34
CA GLY A 89 7.46 -16.91 -15.56
C GLY A 89 5.95 -16.92 -15.33
N GLN A 90 5.46 -16.58 -14.14
CA GLN A 90 4.02 -16.40 -13.93
C GLN A 90 3.57 -15.01 -14.36
N CYS A 91 2.50 -14.97 -15.14
CA CYS A 91 1.91 -13.69 -15.50
C CYS A 91 0.84 -13.29 -14.48
N LEU A 92 1.21 -12.44 -13.52
CA LEU A 92 0.35 -11.98 -12.43
C LEU A 92 0.32 -10.46 -12.35
N ASP A 93 -0.84 -9.83 -12.53
CA ASP A 93 -1.02 -8.39 -12.30
C ASP A 93 -1.51 -8.13 -10.88
N VAL A 94 -1.03 -7.05 -10.25
CA VAL A 94 -1.62 -6.54 -9.01
C VAL A 94 -2.93 -5.85 -9.36
N LEU A 95 -4.01 -6.25 -8.72
CA LEU A 95 -5.34 -5.69 -8.95
C LEU A 95 -5.61 -4.50 -8.04
N HIS A 96 -5.24 -4.62 -6.77
CA HIS A 96 -5.34 -3.57 -5.76
C HIS A 96 -4.53 -3.95 -4.51
N ASP A 97 -4.30 -2.97 -3.64
CA ASP A 97 -3.80 -3.15 -2.28
C ASP A 97 -4.77 -3.94 -1.40
N GLY A 98 -4.23 -4.72 -0.47
CA GLY A 98 -5.01 -5.61 0.40
C GLY A 98 -5.29 -6.97 -0.24
N GLY A 99 -5.93 -7.86 0.51
CA GLY A 99 -6.26 -9.20 0.03
C GLY A 99 -7.42 -9.24 -0.95
N CYS A 100 -7.55 -10.33 -1.71
CA CYS A 100 -8.67 -10.49 -2.64
C CYS A 100 -10.00 -10.57 -1.89
N THR A 101 -11.04 -9.93 -2.44
CA THR A 101 -12.41 -10.02 -1.92
C THR A 101 -13.05 -11.38 -2.21
N VAL A 102 -14.18 -11.67 -1.56
CA VAL A 102 -14.94 -12.91 -1.84
C VAL A 102 -15.41 -12.97 -3.28
N GLU A 103 -15.84 -11.82 -3.82
CA GLU A 103 -16.34 -11.75 -5.19
C GLU A 103 -15.21 -11.94 -6.21
N GLU A 104 -14.05 -11.35 -6.00
CA GLU A 104 -12.91 -11.55 -6.92
C GLU A 104 -12.44 -13.00 -6.98
N VAL A 105 -12.49 -13.70 -5.85
CA VAL A 105 -12.21 -15.14 -5.79
C VAL A 105 -13.30 -15.93 -6.53
N ARG A 106 -14.58 -15.59 -6.38
CA ARG A 106 -15.69 -16.22 -7.12
C ARG A 106 -15.57 -16.02 -8.63
N GLU A 107 -15.19 -14.83 -9.08
CA GLU A 107 -15.07 -14.51 -10.50
C GLU A 107 -13.93 -15.26 -11.18
N ARG A 108 -12.85 -15.55 -10.45
CA ARG A 108 -11.62 -16.15 -11.01
C ARG A 108 -11.56 -17.66 -10.85
N MET A 109 -12.22 -18.22 -9.84
CA MET A 109 -12.25 -19.66 -9.59
C MET A 109 -13.51 -20.28 -10.19
N LYS A 110 -13.37 -21.34 -10.98
CA LYS A 110 -14.47 -21.88 -11.80
C LYS A 110 -15.39 -22.81 -11.01
N THR A 111 -14.85 -23.50 -9.99
CA THR A 111 -15.60 -24.49 -9.24
C THR A 111 -15.37 -24.41 -7.73
N ARG A 112 -16.39 -24.80 -6.96
CA ARG A 112 -16.27 -24.99 -5.50
C ARG A 112 -15.19 -26.02 -5.13
N ALA A 113 -14.93 -27.00 -5.99
CA ALA A 113 -13.90 -28.02 -5.74
C ALA A 113 -12.49 -27.40 -5.73
N GLU A 114 -12.19 -26.53 -6.69
CA GLU A 114 -10.92 -25.78 -6.76
C GLU A 114 -10.75 -24.87 -5.53
N ILE A 115 -11.81 -24.15 -5.16
CA ILE A 115 -11.81 -23.28 -3.96
C ILE A 115 -11.52 -24.10 -2.70
N CYS A 116 -12.19 -25.24 -2.52
CA CYS A 116 -11.96 -26.14 -1.39
C CYS A 116 -10.59 -26.84 -1.42
N GLU A 117 -9.93 -26.93 -2.57
CA GLU A 117 -8.56 -27.41 -2.67
C GLU A 117 -7.58 -26.35 -2.17
N LEU A 118 -7.77 -25.09 -2.58
CA LEU A 118 -6.98 -23.97 -2.08
C LEU A 118 -7.15 -23.80 -0.57
N ALA A 119 -8.39 -23.84 -0.06
CA ALA A 119 -8.67 -23.73 1.36
C ALA A 119 -7.97 -24.81 2.22
N ARG A 120 -7.66 -25.99 1.64
CA ARG A 120 -6.97 -27.09 2.34
C ARG A 120 -5.46 -27.01 2.26
N ASN A 121 -4.92 -26.46 1.17
CA ASN A 121 -3.51 -26.57 0.82
C ASN A 121 -2.75 -25.24 0.88
N PHE A 122 -3.44 -24.11 0.95
CA PHE A 122 -2.83 -22.78 0.96
C PHE A 122 -3.21 -22.02 2.23
N TYR A 123 -2.19 -21.66 3.02
CA TYR A 123 -2.36 -20.84 4.21
C TYR A 123 -2.27 -19.36 3.80
N GLU A 124 -3.42 -18.71 3.75
CA GLU A 124 -3.60 -17.28 3.50
C GLU A 124 -4.35 -16.68 4.70
N TYR A 125 -3.85 -15.57 5.24
CA TYR A 125 -4.59 -14.78 6.24
C TYR A 125 -5.08 -13.49 5.59
N ASN A 126 -6.32 -13.54 5.11
CA ASN A 126 -7.02 -12.44 4.43
C ASN A 126 -8.45 -12.41 4.98
N PRO A 127 -8.62 -12.00 6.24
CA PRO A 127 -9.86 -12.25 6.96
C PRO A 127 -11.06 -11.58 6.29
N VAL A 128 -12.22 -12.22 6.39
CA VAL A 128 -13.50 -11.71 5.86
C VAL A 128 -14.58 -11.85 6.92
N CYS A 129 -15.36 -10.80 7.12
CA CYS A 129 -16.53 -10.84 7.98
C CYS A 129 -17.75 -11.23 7.15
N GLY A 130 -18.37 -12.36 7.48
CA GLY A 130 -19.62 -12.79 6.86
C GLY A 130 -20.82 -12.00 7.38
N ASN A 131 -21.91 -11.98 6.61
CA ASN A 131 -23.20 -11.47 7.06
C ASN A 131 -23.88 -12.34 8.15
N ASP A 132 -23.25 -13.45 8.51
CA ASP A 132 -23.58 -14.28 9.67
C ASP A 132 -22.76 -13.92 10.93
N ASP A 133 -22.04 -12.79 10.89
CA ASP A 133 -21.18 -12.26 11.96
C ASP A 133 -20.05 -13.23 12.37
N ILE A 134 -19.60 -14.08 11.44
CA ILE A 134 -18.45 -14.97 11.62
C ILE A 134 -17.26 -14.43 10.83
N SER A 135 -16.10 -14.33 11.49
CA SER A 135 -14.81 -14.07 10.84
C SER A 135 -14.29 -15.35 10.19
N TYR A 136 -14.08 -15.32 8.88
CA TYR A 136 -13.41 -16.37 8.12
C TYR A 136 -11.96 -15.97 7.87
N ALA A 137 -11.01 -16.89 8.01
CA ALA A 137 -9.58 -16.56 7.88
C ALA A 137 -9.17 -16.14 6.45
N ASN A 138 -9.92 -16.58 5.43
CA ASN A 138 -9.77 -16.13 4.04
C ASN A 138 -11.05 -16.41 3.22
N PRO A 139 -11.19 -15.79 2.03
CA PRO A 139 -12.32 -16.03 1.14
C PRO A 139 -12.52 -17.50 0.75
N TYR A 140 -11.45 -18.28 0.57
CA TYR A 140 -11.60 -19.68 0.17
C TYR A 140 -12.25 -20.53 1.27
N ILE A 141 -11.88 -20.31 2.52
CA ILE A 141 -12.48 -20.97 3.68
C ILE A 141 -13.97 -20.60 3.74
N MET A 142 -14.32 -19.31 3.63
CA MET A 142 -15.71 -18.87 3.59
C MET A 142 -16.51 -19.56 2.48
N LEU A 143 -16.03 -19.49 1.23
CA LEU A 143 -16.71 -20.05 0.07
C LEU A 143 -16.77 -21.58 0.08
N CYS A 144 -15.76 -22.26 0.61
CA CYS A 144 -15.75 -23.70 0.71
C CYS A 144 -16.77 -24.22 1.75
N PHE A 145 -16.74 -23.67 2.96
CA PHE A 145 -17.53 -24.16 4.09
C PHE A 145 -18.95 -23.58 4.12
N ARG A 146 -19.13 -22.32 3.70
CA ARG A 146 -20.38 -21.55 3.79
C ARG A 146 -20.65 -20.75 2.51
N PRO A 147 -20.89 -21.42 1.36
CA PRO A 147 -20.94 -20.77 0.03
C PRO A 147 -22.05 -19.71 -0.14
N ASN A 148 -23.10 -19.76 0.68
CA ASN A 148 -24.25 -18.85 0.64
C ASN A 148 -24.13 -17.67 1.60
N VAL A 149 -23.09 -17.61 2.43
CA VAL A 149 -22.81 -16.43 3.25
C VAL A 149 -22.22 -15.37 2.32
N GLU A 150 -22.68 -14.14 2.48
CA GLU A 150 -22.17 -12.99 1.72
C GLU A 150 -21.19 -12.21 2.58
N GLU A 151 -20.23 -11.57 1.91
CA GLU A 151 -19.27 -10.68 2.56
C GLU A 151 -20.01 -9.46 3.12
N LYS A 152 -19.87 -9.23 4.43
CA LYS A 152 -20.36 -8.02 5.09
C LYS A 152 -19.35 -6.88 4.93
N TYR A 153 -18.08 -7.20 5.18
CA TYR A 153 -16.93 -6.34 4.91
C TYR A 153 -15.64 -7.17 4.96
N MET A 154 -14.59 -6.68 4.30
CA MET A 154 -13.23 -7.22 4.40
C MET A 154 -12.69 -7.05 5.82
N GLY A 155 -11.92 -8.00 6.32
CA GLY A 155 -11.39 -7.98 7.68
C GLY A 155 -12.17 -8.85 8.66
N GLU A 156 -11.76 -8.86 9.92
CA GLU A 156 -12.47 -9.58 10.98
C GLU A 156 -13.73 -8.81 11.43
N CYS A 157 -14.75 -9.53 11.89
CA CYS A 157 -15.98 -8.90 12.39
C CYS A 157 -15.77 -8.01 13.63
N ASP A 158 -14.71 -8.23 14.40
CA ASP A 158 -14.39 -7.44 15.61
C ASP A 158 -13.24 -6.45 15.39
N CYS A 159 -13.19 -5.85 14.19
CA CYS A 159 -12.12 -4.94 13.77
C CYS A 159 -12.36 -3.48 14.25
N PRO A 160 -11.35 -2.80 14.84
CA PRO A 160 -11.46 -1.42 15.33
C PRO A 160 -11.90 -0.40 14.28
N GLU A 161 -11.42 -0.54 13.05
CA GLU A 161 -11.69 0.37 11.94
C GLU A 161 -13.17 0.35 11.56
N HIS A 162 -13.82 -0.83 11.51
CA HIS A 162 -15.27 -0.92 11.28
C HIS A 162 -16.09 -0.32 12.42
N LYS A 163 -15.65 -0.51 13.67
CA LYS A 163 -16.29 0.15 14.81
C LYS A 163 -16.15 1.67 14.73
N ALA A 164 -15.00 2.16 14.28
CA ALA A 164 -14.79 3.58 14.04
C ALA A 164 -15.70 4.10 12.92
N CYS A 165 -15.88 3.35 11.82
CA CYS A 165 -16.86 3.72 10.79
C CYS A 165 -18.29 3.80 11.31
N GLN A 166 -18.72 2.84 12.13
CA GLN A 166 -20.06 2.91 12.73
C GLN A 166 -20.18 4.14 13.65
N ALA A 167 -19.16 4.41 14.47
CA ALA A 167 -19.13 5.59 15.32
C ALA A 167 -19.15 6.91 14.51
N ALA A 168 -18.49 6.95 13.34
CA ALA A 168 -18.56 8.09 12.43
C ALA A 168 -19.98 8.32 11.91
N VAL A 169 -20.68 7.26 11.48
CA VAL A 169 -22.09 7.32 11.06
C VAL A 169 -23.01 7.80 12.20
N ASP A 170 -22.75 7.35 13.43
CA ASP A 170 -23.52 7.76 14.60
C ASP A 170 -23.30 9.25 14.94
N ILE A 171 -22.09 9.77 14.72
CA ILE A 171 -21.81 11.22 14.84
C ILE A 171 -22.56 12.00 13.76
N ASP A 172 -22.46 11.58 12.50
CA ASP A 172 -23.08 12.28 11.37
C ASP A 172 -24.61 12.31 11.47
N SER A 173 -25.21 11.28 12.06
CA SER A 173 -26.66 11.22 12.34
C SER A 173 -27.09 11.94 13.62
N GLY A 174 -26.14 12.42 14.43
CA GLY A 174 -26.40 13.06 15.73
C GLY A 174 -26.78 12.09 16.85
N ALA A 175 -26.60 10.78 16.63
CA ALA A 175 -26.80 9.74 17.64
C ALA A 175 -25.66 9.70 18.68
N MET A 176 -24.49 10.24 18.34
CA MET A 176 -23.33 10.38 19.22
C MET A 176 -22.80 11.83 19.22
N GLU A 177 -22.33 12.31 20.38
CA GLU A 177 -21.68 13.62 20.50
C GLU A 177 -20.33 13.62 19.78
N CYS A 178 -20.07 14.67 18.99
CA CYS A 178 -18.83 14.80 18.22
C CYS A 178 -17.65 15.16 19.14
N PRO A 179 -16.58 14.33 19.20
CA PRO A 179 -15.40 14.61 20.03
C PRO A 179 -14.59 15.85 19.62
N GLY A 180 -14.86 16.41 18.44
CA GLY A 180 -14.11 17.51 17.84
C GLY A 180 -13.22 17.06 16.68
N PRO A 181 -12.79 18.00 15.81
CA PRO A 181 -12.05 17.68 14.60
C PRO A 181 -10.60 17.26 14.87
N VAL A 182 -10.03 16.52 13.94
CA VAL A 182 -8.62 16.09 13.97
C VAL A 182 -7.96 16.32 12.60
N CYS A 183 -6.63 16.43 12.59
CA CYS A 183 -5.84 16.55 11.37
C CYS A 183 -5.21 15.21 11.00
N GLY A 184 -5.44 14.74 9.77
CA GLY A 184 -4.78 13.58 9.20
C GLY A 184 -3.40 13.90 8.62
N SER A 185 -2.54 12.88 8.53
CA SER A 185 -1.22 12.98 7.91
C SER A 185 -1.25 13.32 6.41
N ASP A 186 -2.39 13.11 5.76
CA ASP A 186 -2.69 13.55 4.40
C ASP A 186 -3.00 15.05 4.30
N GLY A 187 -3.03 15.76 5.44
CA GLY A 187 -3.36 17.18 5.59
C GLY A 187 -4.86 17.46 5.51
N LEU A 188 -5.73 16.45 5.61
CA LEU A 188 -7.19 16.65 5.63
C LEU A 188 -7.70 16.76 7.06
N THR A 189 -8.64 17.68 7.27
CA THR A 189 -9.36 17.79 8.54
C THR A 189 -10.52 16.81 8.53
N TYR A 190 -10.52 15.90 9.49
CA TYR A 190 -11.60 14.95 9.72
C TYR A 190 -12.51 15.46 10.83
N THR A 191 -13.82 15.22 10.68
CA THR A 191 -14.84 15.65 11.65
C THR A 191 -14.56 15.14 13.06
N SER A 192 -14.01 13.93 13.19
CA SER A 192 -13.53 13.37 14.44
C SER A 192 -12.49 12.28 14.23
N ILE A 193 -11.88 11.81 15.33
CA ILE A 193 -10.97 10.67 15.29
C ILE A 193 -11.60 9.41 14.66
N HIS A 194 -12.90 9.19 14.88
CA HIS A 194 -13.62 8.06 14.27
C HIS A 194 -13.72 8.17 12.75
N HIS A 195 -13.84 9.39 12.21
CA HIS A 195 -13.84 9.61 10.76
C HIS A 195 -12.47 9.34 10.17
N LEU A 196 -11.40 9.76 10.86
CA LEU A 196 -10.03 9.47 10.45
C LEU A 196 -9.75 7.96 10.49
N ASP A 197 -10.11 7.29 11.58
CA ASP A 197 -9.91 5.85 11.73
C ASP A 197 -10.74 5.04 10.72
N CYS A 198 -11.95 5.50 10.39
CA CYS A 198 -12.74 4.90 9.31
C CYS A 198 -12.08 5.09 7.93
N ALA A 199 -11.49 6.26 7.67
CA ALA A 199 -10.82 6.54 6.42
C ALA A 199 -9.57 5.67 6.19
N LYS A 200 -8.92 5.18 7.26
CA LYS A 200 -7.78 4.25 7.19
C LYS A 200 -8.08 2.95 6.46
N ILE A 201 -9.36 2.56 6.34
CA ILE A 201 -9.77 1.38 5.56
C ILE A 201 -9.37 1.53 4.08
N ASN A 202 -9.38 2.75 3.55
CA ASN A 202 -9.03 3.04 2.15
C ASN A 202 -7.61 3.61 2.00
N ASP A 203 -6.95 3.94 3.10
CA ASP A 203 -5.59 4.48 3.12
C ASP A 203 -4.87 4.06 4.41
N LYS A 204 -4.16 2.95 4.35
CA LYS A 204 -3.42 2.39 5.49
C LYS A 204 -2.22 3.22 5.93
N HIS A 205 -1.82 4.22 5.15
CA HIS A 205 -0.74 5.16 5.51
C HIS A 205 -1.28 6.35 6.30
N LEU A 206 -2.60 6.57 6.32
CA LEU A 206 -3.22 7.65 7.06
C LEU A 206 -3.04 7.45 8.58
N PHE A 207 -2.55 8.48 9.26
CA PHE A 207 -2.49 8.52 10.71
C PHE A 207 -2.92 9.89 11.25
N LEU A 208 -3.21 9.93 12.55
CA LEU A 208 -3.51 11.17 13.26
C LEU A 208 -2.24 12.02 13.34
N LEU A 209 -2.22 13.16 12.65
CA LEU A 209 -1.11 14.10 12.72
C LEU A 209 -1.14 14.88 14.02
N HIS A 210 -2.30 15.49 14.35
CA HIS A 210 -2.54 16.16 15.62
C HIS A 210 -4.05 16.34 15.88
N GLU A 211 -4.40 16.65 17.13
CA GLU A 211 -5.77 17.05 17.50
C GLU A 211 -6.11 18.45 16.97
N GLY A 212 -7.39 18.70 16.66
CA GLY A 212 -7.84 19.95 16.05
C GLY A 212 -7.75 19.95 14.51
N PRO A 213 -8.26 21.00 13.86
CA PRO A 213 -8.26 21.09 12.39
C PRO A 213 -6.84 21.33 11.84
N CYS A 214 -6.60 20.88 10.61
CA CYS A 214 -5.34 21.13 9.91
C CYS A 214 -5.15 22.63 9.61
N SER A 215 -3.89 23.04 9.60
CA SER A 215 -3.39 24.34 9.17
C SER A 215 -2.66 24.24 7.83
N PRO A 216 -2.33 25.36 7.16
CA PRO A 216 -1.53 25.33 5.94
C PRO A 216 -0.14 24.68 6.08
N ALA A 217 0.41 24.62 7.30
CA ALA A 217 1.70 23.98 7.58
C ALA A 217 1.60 22.44 7.53
N ASP A 218 0.40 21.88 7.75
CA ASP A 218 0.14 20.44 7.74
C ASP A 218 -0.05 19.89 6.32
N ASN A 219 0.19 20.72 5.30
CA ASN A 219 0.14 20.28 3.93
C ASN A 219 1.29 19.31 3.64
N PRO A 220 1.03 18.08 3.15
CA PRO A 220 2.07 17.08 2.89
C PRO A 220 3.11 17.54 1.85
N CYS A 221 2.81 18.59 1.08
CA CYS A 221 3.76 19.22 0.16
C CYS A 221 4.79 20.14 0.82
N VAL A 222 4.58 20.57 2.06
CA VAL A 222 5.43 21.57 2.75
C VAL A 222 6.56 20.89 3.50
N SER A 223 6.27 19.77 4.12
CA SER A 223 7.24 18.99 4.89
C SER A 223 7.13 17.55 4.43
N MET A 224 8.03 17.13 3.56
CA MET A 224 8.22 15.70 3.40
C MET A 224 9.21 15.19 4.42
N PRO A 225 9.00 13.96 4.93
CA PRO A 225 9.96 13.33 5.81
C PRO A 225 11.36 13.40 5.19
N PRO A 226 12.41 13.63 6.00
CA PRO A 226 13.77 13.61 5.51
C PRO A 226 14.04 12.31 4.74
N VAL A 227 14.73 12.48 3.62
CA VAL A 227 15.12 11.46 2.64
C VAL A 227 15.87 10.27 3.28
N ASP A 228 16.44 10.50 4.46
CA ASP A 228 17.30 9.57 5.20
C ASP A 228 16.52 8.46 5.91
N ASP A 229 15.19 8.59 6.06
CA ASP A 229 14.28 7.57 6.61
C ASP A 229 13.24 7.16 5.56
N GLY A 230 13.66 7.20 4.28
CA GLY A 230 12.88 6.98 3.06
C GLY A 230 11.70 6.03 3.23
N GLY A 231 10.53 6.62 3.48
CA GLY A 231 9.26 5.89 3.51
C GLY A 231 9.15 5.00 2.27
N SER A 232 8.48 3.86 2.41
CA SER A 232 8.41 2.89 1.33
C SER A 232 7.71 3.50 0.10
N PRO A 233 8.23 3.25 -1.12
CA PRO A 233 7.60 3.75 -2.33
C PRO A 233 6.18 3.24 -2.45
N VAL A 234 5.31 3.98 -3.13
CA VAL A 234 3.91 3.61 -3.35
C VAL A 234 3.55 3.75 -4.83
N CYS A 235 2.70 2.87 -5.32
CA CYS A 235 2.18 2.94 -6.68
C CYS A 235 0.91 3.79 -6.72
N GLY A 236 0.84 4.75 -7.62
CA GLY A 236 -0.36 5.54 -7.90
C GLY A 236 -1.26 4.90 -8.97
N SER A 237 -2.53 5.30 -8.99
CA SER A 237 -3.51 4.89 -10.00
C SER A 237 -3.17 5.33 -11.42
N ASP A 238 -2.24 6.28 -11.57
CA ASP A 238 -1.68 6.76 -12.83
C ASP A 238 -0.50 5.91 -13.34
N GLY A 239 -0.10 4.88 -12.57
CA GLY A 239 1.03 4.01 -12.88
C GLY A 239 2.40 4.63 -12.57
N VAL A 240 2.43 5.78 -11.88
CA VAL A 240 3.65 6.41 -11.40
C VAL A 240 3.97 5.87 -10.01
N THR A 241 5.25 5.55 -9.78
CA THR A 241 5.72 5.22 -8.43
C THR A 241 6.13 6.52 -7.73
N TYR A 242 5.51 6.78 -6.59
CA TYR A 242 5.82 7.90 -5.72
C TYR A 242 6.78 7.47 -4.63
N VAL A 243 7.65 8.38 -4.20
CA VAL A 243 8.69 8.05 -3.22
C VAL A 243 8.14 7.58 -1.88
N ASN A 244 6.94 8.03 -1.50
CA ASN A 244 6.20 7.62 -0.30
C ASN A 244 4.73 8.12 -0.36
N SER A 245 3.96 7.83 0.68
CA SER A 245 2.56 8.28 0.84
C SER A 245 2.39 9.81 0.84
N TYR A 246 3.33 10.55 1.44
CA TYR A 246 3.30 12.03 1.42
C TYR A 246 3.41 12.59 0.01
N ALA A 247 4.27 12.00 -0.82
CA ALA A 247 4.45 12.43 -2.20
C ALA A 247 3.17 12.26 -3.02
N ILE A 248 2.49 11.11 -2.92
CA ILE A 248 1.22 10.91 -3.64
C ILE A 248 0.09 11.82 -3.10
N TRP A 249 -0.02 12.04 -1.78
CA TRP A 249 -1.00 12.99 -1.22
C TRP A 249 -0.72 14.42 -1.67
N CYS A 250 0.55 14.81 -1.76
CA CYS A 250 0.94 16.10 -2.28
C CYS A 250 0.50 16.27 -3.74
N MET A 251 0.76 15.26 -4.57
CA MET A 251 0.39 15.28 -5.99
C MET A 251 -1.11 15.25 -6.22
N GLN A 252 -1.85 14.53 -5.36
CA GLN A 252 -3.30 14.53 -5.36
C GLN A 252 -3.87 15.95 -5.13
N ARG A 253 -3.22 16.74 -4.29
CA ARG A 253 -3.63 18.12 -3.99
C ARG A 253 -3.20 19.13 -5.03
N LYS A 254 -1.99 19.00 -5.55
CA LYS A 254 -1.37 19.99 -6.46
C LYS A 254 -1.78 19.80 -7.91
N GLU A 255 -1.88 18.56 -8.37
CA GLU A 255 -1.98 18.23 -9.80
C GLU A 255 -3.29 17.52 -10.13
N ASP A 256 -3.59 16.41 -9.46
CA ASP A 256 -4.74 15.56 -9.80
C ASP A 256 -5.55 15.09 -8.58
N PRO A 257 -6.69 15.72 -8.26
CA PRO A 257 -7.58 15.30 -7.17
C PRO A 257 -8.10 13.86 -7.27
N TYR A 258 -8.04 13.25 -8.46
CA TYR A 258 -8.49 11.88 -8.71
C TYR A 258 -7.38 10.84 -8.56
N LEU A 259 -6.12 11.25 -8.41
CA LEU A 259 -5.01 10.35 -8.11
C LEU A 259 -5.28 9.57 -6.83
N ARG A 260 -5.18 8.25 -6.90
CA ARG A 260 -5.37 7.34 -5.76
C ARG A 260 -4.13 6.51 -5.52
N PHE A 261 -3.89 6.18 -4.26
CA PHE A 261 -3.01 5.08 -3.88
C PHE A 261 -3.53 3.76 -4.48
N PHE A 262 -2.62 2.96 -5.05
CA PHE A 262 -2.96 1.71 -5.71
C PHE A 262 -2.43 0.49 -4.95
N HIS A 263 -1.14 0.48 -4.58
CA HIS A 263 -0.53 -0.53 -3.69
C HIS A 263 0.82 -0.04 -3.15
N ASP A 264 1.31 -0.69 -2.09
CA ASP A 264 2.67 -0.46 -1.60
C ASP A 264 3.74 -0.94 -2.58
N GLY A 265 4.91 -0.33 -2.52
CA GLY A 265 6.03 -0.64 -3.39
C GLY A 265 5.91 -0.03 -4.79
N PRO A 266 6.90 -0.30 -5.66
CA PRO A 266 6.95 0.26 -7.00
C PRO A 266 5.89 -0.32 -7.93
N CYS A 267 5.36 0.49 -8.84
CA CYS A 267 4.45 0.04 -9.88
C CYS A 267 5.10 -1.00 -10.80
N PHE A 268 4.30 -1.94 -11.31
CA PHE A 268 4.72 -2.88 -12.35
C PHE A 268 4.08 -2.53 -13.69
N ARG A 269 4.82 -2.80 -14.76
CA ARG A 269 4.21 -2.90 -16.08
C ARG A 269 3.24 -4.07 -16.12
N ARG A 270 2.10 -3.88 -16.78
CA ARG A 270 1.14 -4.96 -16.95
C ARG A 270 1.74 -6.08 -17.80
N CYS A 271 1.34 -7.29 -17.47
CA CYS A 271 1.73 -8.50 -18.18
C CYS A 271 1.57 -8.45 -19.70
N VAL A 272 0.58 -7.71 -20.21
CA VAL A 272 0.34 -7.54 -21.66
C VAL A 272 1.51 -6.88 -22.39
N GLU A 273 2.36 -6.15 -21.66
CA GLU A 273 3.60 -5.56 -22.17
C GLU A 273 4.82 -6.45 -21.91
N CYS A 274 4.74 -7.36 -20.95
CA CYS A 274 5.71 -8.41 -20.74
C CYS A 274 5.49 -9.53 -21.77
N SER A 275 5.93 -9.29 -23.01
CA SER A 275 6.35 -10.42 -23.83
C SER A 275 7.50 -11.10 -23.07
N CYS A 276 7.25 -12.26 -22.46
CA CYS A 276 8.25 -13.13 -21.82
C CYS A 276 9.26 -13.71 -22.84
N ASN A 277 9.82 -12.85 -23.70
CA ASN A 277 10.91 -13.12 -24.63
C ASN A 277 12.18 -12.36 -24.25
N LEU A 278 12.24 -11.75 -23.07
CA LEU A 278 13.51 -11.33 -22.49
C LEU A 278 14.18 -12.57 -21.91
N SER A 279 14.90 -13.26 -22.79
CA SER A 279 16.00 -14.15 -22.42
C SER A 279 16.79 -13.51 -21.28
N CYS A 280 16.78 -14.14 -20.10
CA CYS A 280 17.71 -13.80 -19.04
C CYS A 280 19.13 -13.86 -19.64
N PRO A 281 19.96 -12.81 -19.49
CA PRO A 281 21.35 -12.92 -19.90
C PRO A 281 21.97 -14.10 -19.14
N ALA A 282 22.44 -15.09 -19.90
CA ALA A 282 23.24 -16.17 -19.36
C ALA A 282 24.52 -15.56 -18.77
N VAL A 283 24.90 -16.09 -17.61
CA VAL A 283 26.08 -15.77 -16.77
C VAL A 283 27.33 -15.50 -17.59
#